data_AF-A0A8J2RQJ3-F1
#
_entry.id   AF-A0A8J2RQJ3-F1
#
_cell.length_a   1.000
_cell.length_b   1.000
_cell.length_c   1.000
_cell.angle_alpha   90.00
_cell.angle_beta   90.00
_cell.angle_gamma   90.00
#
_symmetry.space_group_name_H-M   'P 1'
#
loop_
_entity.id
_entity.type
_entity.pdbx_description
1 polymer ?
#
loop_
_entity_poly.entity_id
_entity_poly.type
_entity_poly.pdbx_seq_one_letter_code
_entity_poly.pdbx_strand_id
1 'polypeptide(L)'
;MQYFDTVLILDVMGTNWVILGWKSPFVEDSRKGLTPLETNKLKRDKIMKQAFTKQLATEKEWDVIVIGSGIGGMSCAALLSKAGMKVLVLEKHYKCGGACHTFYEKGYEFDVGIQYTGNFIRPNLVRTYLEQISDGQIQWDHYDGDLDSLITNHLSPSQQQYNIPTGPDVFKNQLIGQFPKERKAIVLRTRSEMKSASNSKGLCFEARGCLFE
;
A
#
# COMPACT_ATOMS: atom_id res chain seq x y z
N MET A 1 -8.85 -12.49 -1.95
CA MET A 1 -9.11 -12.69 -3.39
C MET A 1 -8.18 -11.85 -4.28
N GLN A 2 -7.89 -10.57 -3.96
CA GLN A 2 -6.93 -9.73 -4.71
C GLN A 2 -5.47 -10.24 -4.78
N TYR A 3 -5.01 -11.01 -3.79
CA TYR A 3 -3.62 -11.52 -3.76
C TYR A 3 -3.35 -12.60 -4.83
N PHE A 4 -4.39 -13.34 -5.25
CA PHE A 4 -4.24 -14.40 -6.24
C PHE A 4 -4.08 -13.83 -7.67
N ASP A 5 -4.76 -12.73 -7.98
CA ASP A 5 -4.71 -12.12 -9.32
C ASP A 5 -3.36 -11.45 -9.61
N THR A 6 -2.72 -10.85 -8.59
CA THR A 6 -1.39 -10.23 -8.77
C THR A 6 -0.27 -11.27 -8.89
N VAL A 7 -0.39 -12.40 -8.18
CA VAL A 7 0.57 -13.51 -8.27
C VAL A 7 0.43 -14.23 -9.62
N LEU A 8 -0.78 -14.38 -10.15
CA LEU A 8 -1.00 -14.96 -11.48
C LEU A 8 -0.36 -14.11 -12.60
N ILE A 9 -0.43 -12.78 -12.49
CA ILE A 9 0.26 -11.88 -13.42
C ILE A 9 1.78 -12.08 -13.34
N LEU A 10 2.34 -12.21 -12.13
CA LEU A 10 3.78 -12.43 -11.95
C LEU A 10 4.26 -13.81 -12.44
N ASP A 11 3.45 -14.85 -12.33
CA ASP A 11 3.80 -16.22 -12.76
C ASP A 11 3.68 -16.36 -14.30
N VAL A 12 2.64 -15.76 -14.88
CA VAL A 12 2.47 -15.64 -16.34
C VAL A 12 3.55 -14.73 -16.94
N MET A 13 3.96 -13.67 -16.25
CA MET A 13 5.06 -12.80 -16.67
C MET A 13 6.43 -13.47 -16.52
N GLY A 14 6.71 -14.14 -15.40
CA GLY A 14 8.00 -14.79 -15.15
C GLY A 14 8.30 -15.91 -16.14
N THR A 15 7.29 -16.69 -16.53
CA THR A 15 7.43 -17.74 -17.54
C THR A 15 7.59 -17.14 -18.96
N ASN A 16 6.95 -16.01 -19.24
CA ASN A 16 7.02 -15.33 -20.54
C ASN A 16 8.25 -14.44 -20.73
N TRP A 17 8.92 -13.96 -19.68
CA TRP A 17 10.13 -13.13 -19.82
C TRP A 17 11.26 -13.86 -20.52
N VAL A 18 11.42 -15.16 -20.23
CA VAL A 18 12.43 -16.01 -20.85
C VAL A 18 11.99 -16.46 -22.26
N ILE A 19 10.69 -16.67 -22.48
CA ILE A 19 10.16 -17.24 -23.73
C ILE A 19 9.94 -16.17 -24.82
N LEU A 20 9.56 -14.93 -24.46
CA LEU A 20 9.22 -13.85 -25.40
C LEU A 20 10.32 -12.79 -25.58
N GLY A 21 11.49 -12.96 -24.95
CA GLY A 21 12.61 -12.01 -25.05
C GLY A 21 12.35 -10.65 -24.40
N TRP A 22 11.37 -10.56 -23.50
CA TRP A 22 11.06 -9.34 -22.77
C TRP A 22 12.09 -9.08 -21.67
N LYS A 23 12.71 -7.90 -21.69
CA LYS A 23 13.57 -7.46 -20.58
C LYS A 23 12.72 -7.30 -19.32
N SER A 24 13.16 -7.88 -18.20
CA SER A 24 12.47 -7.65 -16.93
C SER A 24 12.45 -6.16 -16.61
N PRO A 25 11.31 -5.58 -16.21
CA PRO A 25 11.23 -4.16 -15.84
C PRO A 25 12.03 -3.82 -14.57
N PHE A 26 12.62 -4.83 -13.94
CA PHE A 26 13.43 -4.73 -12.72
C PHE A 26 14.89 -5.17 -12.93
N VAL A 27 15.35 -5.28 -14.18
CA VAL A 27 16.78 -5.57 -14.45
C VAL A 27 17.68 -4.47 -13.87
N GLU A 28 17.24 -3.21 -14.00
CA GLU A 28 17.90 -2.05 -13.44
C GLU A 28 17.10 -1.52 -12.26
N ASP A 29 17.80 -1.11 -11.19
CA ASP A 29 17.15 -0.47 -10.05
C ASP A 29 16.73 0.94 -10.43
N SER A 30 15.42 1.16 -10.60
CA SER A 30 14.88 2.45 -11.00
C SER A 30 14.70 3.45 -9.85
N ARG A 31 15.05 3.05 -8.62
CA ARG A 31 14.88 3.89 -7.43
C ARG A 31 15.82 5.09 -7.49
N LYS A 32 15.25 6.27 -7.21
CA LYS A 32 15.97 7.54 -7.14
C LYS A 32 15.95 8.07 -5.71
N GLY A 33 16.75 9.10 -5.44
CA GLY A 33 16.67 9.82 -4.18
C GLY A 33 15.27 10.42 -3.98
N LEU A 34 14.81 10.47 -2.73
CA LEU A 34 13.52 11.07 -2.38
C LEU A 34 13.49 12.54 -2.78
N THR A 35 12.47 12.91 -3.53
CA THR A 35 12.14 14.32 -3.76
C THR A 35 11.42 14.90 -2.53
N PRO A 36 11.49 16.22 -2.29
CA PRO A 36 10.74 16.84 -1.21
C PRO A 36 9.24 16.58 -1.32
N LEU A 37 8.59 16.29 -0.19
CA LEU A 37 7.16 16.03 -0.15
C LEU A 37 6.37 17.26 -0.63
N GLU A 38 5.60 17.10 -1.70
CA GLU A 38 4.76 18.18 -2.24
C GLU A 38 3.38 18.16 -1.57
N THR A 39 3.16 19.06 -0.62
CA THR A 39 1.88 19.19 0.09
C THR A 39 0.92 20.16 -0.61
N ASN A 40 1.37 20.98 -1.57
CA ASN A 40 0.51 21.94 -2.24
C ASN A 40 -0.52 21.26 -3.17
N LYS A 41 -1.79 21.38 -2.80
CA LYS A 41 -2.90 20.78 -3.54
C LYS A 41 -2.96 21.19 -5.03
N LEU A 42 -2.71 22.46 -5.37
CA LEU A 42 -2.84 22.91 -6.76
C LEU A 42 -1.78 22.28 -7.67
N LYS A 43 -0.55 22.16 -7.17
CA LYS A 43 0.51 21.45 -7.88
C LYS A 43 0.17 19.97 -8.04
N ARG A 44 -0.34 19.34 -6.98
CA ARG A 44 -0.75 17.93 -7.03
C ARG A 44 -1.90 17.66 -8.00
N ASP A 45 -2.91 18.52 -7.98
CA ASP A 45 -4.07 18.42 -8.87
C ASP A 45 -3.67 18.60 -10.35
N LYS A 46 -2.65 19.41 -10.64
CA LYS A 46 -2.16 19.60 -12.02
C LYS A 46 -1.60 18.31 -12.65
N ILE A 47 -1.00 17.45 -11.83
CA ILE A 47 -0.47 16.14 -12.26
C ILE A 47 -1.61 15.11 -12.34
N MET A 48 -2.43 15.04 -11.29
CA MET A 48 -3.47 14.01 -11.14
C MET A 48 -4.70 14.23 -12.03
N LYS A 49 -4.98 15.48 -12.43
CA LYS A 49 -6.16 15.84 -13.22
C LYS A 49 -5.75 16.26 -14.62
N GLN A 50 -5.46 15.26 -15.45
CA GLN A 50 -5.57 15.46 -16.89
C GLN A 50 -6.99 15.07 -17.29
N ALA A 51 -7.74 16.03 -17.83
CA ALA A 51 -9.08 15.74 -18.33
C ALA A 51 -8.99 14.69 -19.43
N PHE A 52 -9.93 13.74 -19.46
CA PHE A 52 -10.08 12.86 -20.61
C PHE A 52 -10.28 13.73 -21.86
N THR A 53 -9.37 13.63 -22.81
CA THR A 53 -9.59 14.16 -24.15
C THR A 53 -9.81 12.97 -25.08
N LYS A 54 -10.91 13.00 -25.84
CA LYS A 54 -11.20 11.98 -26.85
C LYS A 54 -10.01 11.77 -27.79
N GLN A 55 -9.31 12.87 -28.07
CA GLN A 55 -8.07 12.93 -28.82
C GLN A 55 -6.97 12.03 -28.24
N LEU A 56 -6.67 12.09 -26.93
CA LEU A 56 -5.71 11.18 -26.30
C LEU A 56 -6.09 9.71 -26.46
N ALA A 57 -7.39 9.39 -26.39
CA ALA A 57 -7.87 8.02 -26.54
C ALA A 57 -7.81 7.49 -27.97
N THR A 58 -7.95 8.36 -28.98
CA THR A 58 -8.03 7.96 -30.40
C THR A 58 -6.74 8.17 -31.20
N GLU A 59 -5.83 9.05 -30.77
CA GLU A 59 -4.61 9.37 -31.51
C GLU A 59 -3.45 8.42 -31.23
N LYS A 60 -3.56 7.58 -30.20
CA LYS A 60 -2.51 6.65 -29.81
C LYS A 60 -2.97 5.21 -29.97
N GLU A 61 -2.14 4.41 -30.62
CA GLU A 61 -2.17 2.97 -30.48
C GLU A 61 -1.67 2.63 -29.08
N TRP A 62 -2.53 1.98 -28.29
CA TRP A 62 -2.26 1.52 -26.94
C TRP A 62 -2.00 0.02 -26.97
N ASP A 63 -0.93 -0.42 -26.32
CA ASP A 63 -0.63 -1.85 -26.20
C ASP A 63 -1.53 -2.51 -25.15
N VAL A 64 -1.88 -1.77 -24.09
CA VAL A 64 -2.73 -2.25 -22.98
C VAL A 64 -3.70 -1.17 -22.52
N ILE A 65 -4.95 -1.58 -22.24
CA ILE A 65 -5.96 -0.76 -21.58
C ILE A 65 -6.27 -1.37 -20.22
N VAL A 66 -6.10 -0.58 -19.16
CA VAL A 66 -6.43 -0.93 -17.78
C VAL A 66 -7.70 -0.19 -17.38
N ILE A 67 -8.72 -0.92 -16.93
CA ILE A 67 -9.98 -0.36 -16.46
C ILE A 67 -9.97 -0.33 -14.93
N GLY A 68 -9.99 0.89 -14.37
CA GLY A 68 -9.94 1.17 -12.93
C GLY A 68 -8.54 1.59 -12.47
N SER A 69 -8.48 2.67 -11.69
CA SER A 69 -7.24 3.24 -11.15
C SER A 69 -7.02 2.95 -9.65
N GLY A 70 -7.60 1.85 -9.15
CA GLY A 70 -7.27 1.34 -7.82
C GLY A 70 -5.82 0.86 -7.73
N ILE A 71 -5.35 0.53 -6.52
CA ILE A 71 -3.96 0.11 -6.27
C ILE A 71 -3.50 -1.02 -7.21
N GLY A 72 -4.36 -2.01 -7.48
CA GLY A 72 -4.03 -3.10 -8.40
C GLY A 72 -3.91 -2.65 -9.86
N GLY A 73 -4.85 -1.81 -10.34
CA GLY A 73 -4.85 -1.30 -11.71
C GLY A 73 -3.66 -0.38 -11.98
N MET A 74 -3.39 0.56 -11.07
CA MET A 74 -2.22 1.44 -11.16
C MET A 74 -0.91 0.67 -11.04
N SER A 75 -0.84 -0.32 -10.15
CA SER A 75 0.35 -1.18 -10.02
C SER A 75 0.65 -1.95 -11.30
N CYS A 76 -0.38 -2.49 -11.95
CA CYS A 76 -0.26 -3.19 -13.22
C CYS A 76 0.17 -2.23 -14.34
N ALA A 77 -0.48 -1.07 -14.44
CA ALA A 77 -0.18 -0.06 -15.44
C ALA A 77 1.25 0.49 -15.31
N ALA A 78 1.73 0.74 -14.09
CA ALA A 78 3.08 1.20 -13.82
C ALA A 78 4.12 0.13 -14.22
N LEU A 79 3.85 -1.14 -13.94
CA LEU A 79 4.72 -2.25 -14.31
C LEU A 79 4.85 -2.41 -15.83
N LEU A 80 3.71 -2.41 -16.54
CA LEU A 80 3.68 -2.54 -17.99
C LEU A 80 4.31 -1.33 -18.68
N SER A 81 4.09 -0.12 -18.14
CA SER A 81 4.78 1.08 -18.61
C SER A 81 6.30 0.98 -18.45
N LYS A 82 6.79 0.42 -17.32
CA LYS A 82 8.23 0.15 -17.11
C LYS A 82 8.79 -0.94 -18.03
N ALA A 83 7.94 -1.86 -18.49
CA ALA A 83 8.30 -2.81 -19.53
C ALA A 83 8.32 -2.20 -20.94
N GLY A 84 8.06 -0.89 -21.08
CA GLY A 84 8.09 -0.16 -22.34
C GLY A 84 6.77 -0.14 -23.12
N MET A 85 5.68 -0.63 -22.51
CA MET A 85 4.37 -0.66 -23.15
C MET A 85 3.65 0.68 -23.01
N LYS A 86 2.87 1.07 -24.02
CA LYS A 86 1.95 2.21 -23.96
C LYS A 86 0.65 1.77 -23.28
N VAL A 87 0.46 2.21 -22.05
CA VAL A 87 -0.71 1.83 -21.24
C VAL A 87 -1.70 2.99 -21.11
N LEU A 88 -2.98 2.72 -21.39
CA LEU A 88 -4.10 3.62 -21.09
C LEU A 88 -4.81 3.15 -19.82
N VAL A 89 -4.95 4.03 -18.82
CA VAL A 89 -5.75 3.75 -17.62
C VAL A 89 -7.06 4.53 -17.68
N LEU A 90 -8.18 3.83 -17.57
CA LEU A 90 -9.51 4.42 -17.56
C LEU A 90 -10.10 4.39 -16.16
N GLU A 91 -10.45 5.56 -15.62
CA GLU A 91 -11.10 5.70 -14.32
C GLU A 91 -12.46 6.36 -14.49
N LYS A 92 -13.49 5.81 -13.83
CA LYS A 92 -14.85 6.38 -13.84
C LYS A 92 -14.97 7.59 -12.91
N HIS A 93 -14.15 7.63 -11.86
CA HIS A 93 -14.12 8.69 -10.88
C HIS A 93 -13.26 9.87 -11.37
N TYR A 94 -13.52 11.08 -10.87
CA TYR A 94 -12.73 12.27 -11.24
C TYR A 94 -11.33 12.30 -10.61
N LYS A 95 -11.02 11.32 -9.76
CA LYS A 95 -9.75 11.18 -9.04
C LYS A 95 -9.33 9.72 -9.03
N CYS A 96 -8.06 9.48 -9.33
CA CYS A 96 -7.48 8.15 -9.31
C CYS A 96 -7.09 7.68 -7.90
N GLY A 97 -6.92 6.36 -7.74
CA GLY A 97 -6.46 5.74 -6.50
C GLY A 97 -7.43 4.72 -5.89
N GLY A 98 -8.68 4.65 -6.34
CA GLY A 98 -9.68 3.71 -5.77
C GLY A 98 -9.83 3.91 -4.25
N ALA A 99 -9.74 2.87 -3.42
CA ALA A 99 -9.80 3.02 -1.96
C ALA A 99 -8.57 3.72 -1.32
N CYS A 100 -7.55 4.05 -2.13
CA CYS A 100 -6.32 4.71 -1.69
C CYS A 100 -6.28 6.20 -2.07
N HIS A 101 -7.38 6.77 -2.55
CA HIS A 101 -7.45 8.20 -2.82
C HIS A 101 -7.80 8.99 -1.56
N THR A 102 -7.45 10.28 -1.57
CA THR A 102 -7.87 11.27 -0.57
C THR A 102 -8.97 12.18 -1.12
N PHE A 103 -9.72 12.87 -0.29
CA PHE A 103 -10.55 14.01 -0.70
C PHE A 103 -10.33 15.19 0.24
N TYR A 104 -10.73 16.37 -0.22
CA TYR A 104 -10.57 17.60 0.52
C TYR A 104 -11.94 18.15 0.88
N GLU A 105 -12.15 18.45 2.16
CA GLU A 105 -13.39 19.02 2.66
C GLU A 105 -13.06 20.03 3.77
N LYS A 106 -13.60 21.26 3.67
CA LYS A 106 -13.48 22.32 4.70
C LYS A 106 -12.05 22.61 5.19
N GLY A 107 -11.06 22.53 4.30
CA GLY A 107 -9.65 22.80 4.61
C GLY A 107 -8.88 21.61 5.17
N TYR A 108 -9.50 20.43 5.26
CA TYR A 108 -8.88 19.19 5.71
C TYR A 108 -8.80 18.18 4.56
N GLU A 109 -7.74 17.37 4.55
CA GLU A 109 -7.59 16.22 3.66
C GLU A 109 -7.95 14.96 4.42
N PHE A 110 -8.79 14.12 3.82
CA PHE A 110 -9.26 12.86 4.39
C PHE A 110 -8.88 11.74 3.45
N ASP A 111 -8.39 10.63 3.99
CA ASP A 111 -8.24 9.38 3.27
C ASP A 111 -9.57 8.60 3.28
N VAL A 112 -9.75 7.70 2.31
CA VAL A 112 -11.02 6.97 2.14
C VAL A 112 -10.94 5.52 2.62
N GLY A 113 -9.75 4.99 2.94
CA GLY A 113 -9.66 3.58 3.31
C GLY A 113 -8.35 3.10 3.90
N ILE A 114 -7.21 3.33 3.22
CA ILE A 114 -5.92 2.83 3.71
C ILE A 114 -5.27 3.88 4.60
N GLN A 115 -5.21 3.59 5.90
CA GLN A 115 -4.58 4.43 6.93
C GLN A 115 -3.22 3.88 7.36
N TYR A 116 -3.10 2.57 7.50
CA TYR A 116 -1.88 1.90 7.94
C TYR A 116 -1.63 0.63 7.13
N THR A 117 -0.36 0.36 6.85
CA THR A 117 0.11 -0.76 6.03
C THR A 117 1.15 -1.58 6.78
N GLY A 118 0.79 -2.80 7.13
CA GLY A 118 1.70 -3.76 7.73
C GLY A 118 2.84 -4.16 6.80
N ASN A 119 4.01 -4.40 7.39
CA ASN A 119 5.20 -5.09 6.93
C ASN A 119 6.30 -4.27 6.26
N PHE A 120 6.25 -2.95 6.28
CA PHE A 120 7.18 -2.17 5.47
C PHE A 120 8.50 -1.81 6.17
N ILE A 121 8.82 -2.31 7.39
CA ILE A 121 10.10 -1.96 8.08
C ILE A 121 11.25 -2.65 7.37
N ARG A 122 11.05 -3.93 7.03
CA ARG A 122 12.06 -4.73 6.35
C ARG A 122 11.70 -4.84 4.87
N PRO A 123 12.71 -4.91 3.98
CA PRO A 123 12.48 -5.25 2.59
C PRO A 123 11.68 -6.55 2.48
N ASN A 124 10.61 -6.49 1.72
CA ASN A 124 9.77 -7.64 1.39
C ASN A 124 9.29 -7.46 -0.05
N LEU A 125 8.74 -8.51 -0.66
CA LEU A 125 8.37 -8.49 -2.07
C LEU A 125 7.43 -7.33 -2.42
N VAL A 126 6.43 -7.06 -1.57
CA VAL A 126 5.48 -5.95 -1.77
C VAL A 126 6.17 -4.60 -1.64
N ARG A 127 7.00 -4.40 -0.60
CA ARG A 127 7.76 -3.16 -0.41
C ARG A 127 8.71 -2.91 -1.58
N THR A 128 9.49 -3.90 -1.96
CA THR A 128 10.42 -3.81 -3.10
C THR A 128 9.67 -3.49 -4.38
N TYR A 129 8.55 -4.16 -4.63
CA TYR A 129 7.72 -3.88 -5.80
C TYR A 129 7.20 -2.45 -5.80
N LEU A 130 6.60 -1.98 -4.70
CA LEU A 130 6.12 -0.61 -4.56
C LEU A 130 7.24 0.41 -4.77
N GLU A 131 8.42 0.20 -4.16
CA GLU A 131 9.58 1.06 -4.37
C GLU A 131 10.04 1.08 -5.83
N GLN A 132 10.04 -0.06 -6.53
CA GLN A 132 10.43 -0.11 -7.95
C GLN A 132 9.42 0.61 -8.85
N ILE A 133 8.11 0.33 -8.71
CA ILE A 133 7.09 0.99 -9.55
C ILE A 133 6.96 2.48 -9.26
N SER A 134 7.41 2.92 -8.08
CA SER A 134 7.37 4.30 -7.62
C SER A 134 8.67 5.07 -7.80
N ASP A 135 9.70 4.49 -8.44
CA ASP A 135 11.05 5.09 -8.50
C ASP A 135 11.59 5.49 -7.12
N GLY A 136 11.22 4.75 -6.08
CA GLY A 136 11.61 4.99 -4.69
C GLY A 136 10.96 6.22 -4.06
N GLN A 137 9.96 6.84 -4.69
CA GLN A 137 9.41 8.12 -4.23
C GLN A 137 8.40 8.00 -3.07
N ILE A 138 7.91 6.79 -2.74
CA ILE A 138 7.01 6.63 -1.60
C ILE A 138 7.73 6.94 -0.28
N GLN A 139 7.25 7.95 0.43
CA GLN A 139 7.74 8.32 1.75
C GLN A 139 6.95 7.57 2.82
N TRP A 140 7.60 6.60 3.44
CA TRP A 140 7.04 5.80 4.53
C TRP A 140 7.25 6.51 5.86
N ASP A 141 6.17 6.85 6.55
CA ASP A 141 6.27 7.36 7.93
C ASP A 141 6.07 6.22 8.93
N HIS A 142 6.95 6.13 9.91
CA HIS A 142 6.82 5.15 10.96
C HIS A 142 5.86 5.67 12.02
N TYR A 143 4.86 4.85 12.36
CA TYR A 143 3.93 5.20 13.41
C TYR A 143 4.36 4.51 14.71
N ASP A 144 4.74 5.31 15.70
CA ASP A 144 5.02 4.88 17.06
C ASP A 144 3.80 5.20 17.95
N GLY A 145 3.10 4.18 18.42
CA GLY A 145 1.92 4.38 19.27
C GLY A 145 0.93 3.21 19.30
N ASP A 146 -0.24 3.49 19.86
CA ASP A 146 -1.38 2.58 19.88
C ASP A 146 -2.14 2.67 18.55
N LEU A 147 -2.16 1.57 17.79
CA LEU A 147 -2.86 1.48 16.51
C LEU A 147 -4.37 1.59 16.69
N ASP A 148 -4.89 0.96 17.73
CA ASP A 148 -6.32 0.87 17.99
C ASP A 148 -6.57 0.65 19.49
N SER A 149 -7.81 0.73 19.93
CA SER A 149 -8.22 0.50 21.31
C SER A 149 -9.57 -0.18 21.38
N LEU A 150 -9.64 -1.29 22.11
CA LEU A 150 -10.89 -1.97 22.40
C LEU A 150 -11.45 -1.45 23.73
N ILE A 151 -12.63 -0.84 23.69
CA ILE A 151 -13.34 -0.41 24.89
C ILE A 151 -14.49 -1.38 25.15
N THR A 152 -14.46 -2.08 26.28
CA THR A 152 -15.55 -2.95 26.73
C THR A 152 -16.34 -2.27 27.84
N ASN A 153 -17.63 -2.57 27.92
CA ASN A 153 -18.55 -1.99 28.91
C ASN A 153 -18.58 -0.44 28.90
N HIS A 154 -18.53 0.18 27.72
CA HIS A 154 -18.41 1.64 27.52
C HIS A 154 -19.50 2.49 28.22
N LEU A 155 -20.58 1.86 28.72
CA LEU A 155 -21.68 2.55 29.43
C LEU A 155 -21.82 2.09 30.89
N SER A 156 -20.82 1.38 31.41
CA SER A 156 -20.78 0.83 32.77
C SER A 156 -19.67 1.49 33.58
N PRO A 157 -19.82 1.62 34.93
CA PRO A 157 -18.69 1.92 35.82
C PRO A 157 -17.53 0.91 35.70
N SER A 158 -17.80 -0.28 35.16
CA SER A 158 -16.80 -1.32 34.86
C SER A 158 -16.20 -1.22 33.46
N GLN A 159 -16.18 -0.02 32.86
CA GLN A 159 -15.53 0.22 31.57
C GLN A 159 -14.08 -0.26 31.62
N GLN A 160 -13.66 -0.99 30.60
CA GLN A 160 -12.26 -1.39 30.44
C GLN A 160 -11.78 -0.98 29.05
N GLN A 161 -10.53 -0.55 28.97
CA GLN A 161 -9.89 -0.18 27.72
C GLN A 161 -8.63 -1.02 27.52
N TYR A 162 -8.50 -1.56 26.31
CA TYR A 162 -7.39 -2.40 25.88
C TYR A 162 -6.75 -1.77 24.66
N ASN A 163 -5.61 -1.11 24.84
CA ASN A 163 -4.88 -0.50 23.74
C ASN A 163 -4.15 -1.58 22.93
N ILE A 164 -4.04 -1.38 21.62
CA ILE A 164 -3.33 -2.25 20.68
C ILE A 164 -2.08 -1.50 20.19
N PRO A 165 -0.95 -1.61 20.90
CA PRO A 165 0.30 -0.97 20.51
C PRO A 165 0.87 -1.52 19.21
N THR A 166 1.66 -0.69 18.56
CA THR A 166 2.62 -1.11 17.54
C THR A 166 3.71 -1.99 18.15
N GLY A 167 4.09 -3.04 17.43
CA GLY A 167 5.18 -3.92 17.82
C GLY A 167 4.75 -5.17 18.61
N PRO A 168 5.21 -6.37 18.21
CA PRO A 168 4.73 -7.62 18.79
C PRO A 168 5.14 -7.82 20.25
N ASP A 169 6.30 -7.30 20.65
CA ASP A 169 6.78 -7.45 22.03
C ASP A 169 6.06 -6.52 23.01
N VAL A 170 5.77 -5.28 22.59
CA VAL A 170 4.99 -4.32 23.38
C VAL A 170 3.58 -4.88 23.60
N PHE A 171 2.94 -5.33 22.52
CA PHE A 171 1.60 -5.95 22.56
C PHE A 171 1.56 -7.17 23.50
N LYS A 172 2.52 -8.09 23.35
CA LYS A 172 2.63 -9.28 24.21
C LYS A 172 2.80 -8.92 25.68
N ASN A 173 3.69 -8.00 26.00
CA ASN A 173 3.98 -7.63 27.39
C ASN A 173 2.78 -6.93 28.04
N GLN A 174 2.06 -6.11 27.29
CA GLN A 174 0.83 -5.47 27.75
C GLN A 174 -0.26 -6.50 28.05
N LEU A 175 -0.50 -7.47 27.15
CA LEU A 175 -1.46 -8.55 27.38
C LEU A 175 -1.11 -9.37 28.61
N ILE A 176 0.18 -9.68 28.83
CA ILE A 176 0.63 -10.39 30.03
C ILE A 176 0.36 -9.58 31.31
N GLY A 177 0.53 -8.26 31.26
CA GLY A 177 0.21 -7.37 32.38
C GLY A 177 -1.28 -7.35 32.71
N GLN A 178 -2.13 -7.34 31.68
CA GLN A 178 -3.59 -7.29 31.82
C GLN A 178 -4.20 -8.64 32.21
N PHE A 179 -3.66 -9.74 31.70
CA PHE A 179 -4.15 -11.11 31.92
C PHE A 179 -3.06 -12.02 32.49
N PRO A 180 -2.59 -11.78 33.73
CA PRO A 180 -1.44 -12.49 34.30
C PRO A 180 -1.67 -14.00 34.43
N LYS A 181 -2.92 -14.42 34.66
CA LYS A 181 -3.32 -15.84 34.74
C LYS A 181 -3.18 -16.57 33.40
N GLU A 182 -3.24 -15.85 32.28
CA GLU A 182 -3.19 -16.40 30.93
C GLU A 182 -1.80 -16.30 30.30
N ARG A 183 -0.78 -15.84 31.04
CA ARG A 183 0.60 -15.63 30.55
C ARG A 183 1.10 -16.77 29.67
N LYS A 184 0.91 -18.03 30.08
CA LYS A 184 1.38 -19.20 29.32
C LYS A 184 0.69 -19.30 27.96
N ALA A 185 -0.63 -19.09 27.91
CA ALA A 185 -1.40 -19.11 26.67
C ALA A 185 -1.02 -17.95 25.75
N ILE A 186 -0.87 -16.75 26.31
CA ILE A 186 -0.46 -15.54 25.57
C ILE A 186 0.91 -15.75 24.92
N VAL A 187 1.92 -16.16 25.69
CA VAL A 187 3.27 -16.39 25.16
C VAL A 187 3.28 -17.44 24.03
N LEU A 188 2.53 -18.53 24.21
CA LEU A 188 2.43 -19.59 23.19
C LEU A 188 1.75 -19.08 21.92
N ARG A 189 0.62 -18.39 22.07
CA ARG A 189 -0.18 -17.92 20.94
C ARG A 189 0.51 -16.80 20.18
N THR A 190 1.05 -15.79 20.85
CA THR A 190 1.81 -14.73 20.18
C THR A 190 3.05 -15.29 19.50
N ARG A 191 3.73 -16.30 20.06
CA ARG A 191 4.84 -16.97 19.38
C ARG A 191 4.40 -17.71 18.11
N SER A 192 3.26 -18.40 18.17
CA SER A 192 2.69 -19.09 17.00
C SER A 192 2.25 -18.10 15.92
N GLU A 193 1.56 -17.03 16.30
CA GLU A 193 1.13 -15.96 15.41
C GLU A 193 2.32 -15.19 14.84
N MET A 194 3.37 -14.91 15.62
CA MET A 194 4.61 -14.33 15.11
C MET A 194 5.35 -15.27 14.15
N LYS A 195 5.34 -16.59 14.37
CA LYS A 195 5.89 -17.55 13.39
C LYS A 195 5.07 -17.56 12.11
N SER A 196 3.74 -17.57 12.25
CA SER A 196 2.82 -17.49 11.12
C SER A 196 2.98 -16.16 10.38
N ALA A 197 3.13 -15.04 11.09
CA ALA A 197 3.35 -13.69 10.58
C ALA A 197 4.81 -13.40 10.18
N SER A 198 5.77 -14.22 10.59
CA SER A 198 7.11 -14.22 10.00
C SER A 198 7.08 -14.97 8.67
N ASN A 199 6.20 -15.98 8.55
CA ASN A 199 5.86 -16.61 7.27
C ASN A 199 4.90 -15.72 6.44
N SER A 200 4.09 -14.86 7.08
CA SER A 200 3.22 -13.84 6.49
C SER A 200 3.58 -12.45 7.06
N LYS A 201 4.76 -12.01 6.68
CA LYS A 201 5.50 -10.79 7.07
C LYS A 201 4.57 -9.58 7.43
N GLY A 202 4.67 -8.96 8.63
CA GLY A 202 3.80 -7.84 9.12
C GLY A 202 4.43 -6.86 10.14
N LEU A 203 4.23 -5.52 9.97
CA LEU A 203 4.48 -4.34 10.86
C LEU A 203 4.05 -2.97 10.23
N CYS A 204 3.12 -2.22 10.84
CA CYS A 204 2.35 -1.11 10.24
C CYS A 204 3.10 0.21 9.91
N PHE A 205 2.69 0.87 8.81
CA PHE A 205 3.19 2.16 8.27
C PHE A 205 2.07 3.02 7.72
N GLU A 206 2.16 4.32 7.93
CA GLU A 206 1.34 5.30 7.20
C GLU A 206 2.01 5.60 5.85
N ALA A 207 1.27 5.42 4.74
CA ALA A 207 1.77 5.76 3.41
C ALA A 207 1.44 7.23 3.13
N ARG A 208 2.44 8.12 3.17
CA ARG A 208 2.23 9.51 2.77
C ARG A 208 2.48 9.65 1.27
N GLY A 209 1.46 10.11 0.56
CA GLY A 209 1.48 10.17 -0.90
C GLY A 209 2.58 11.09 -1.43
N CYS A 210 3.49 10.52 -2.23
CA CYS A 210 4.35 11.26 -3.14
C CYS A 210 3.85 11.04 -4.56
N LEU A 211 3.86 12.09 -5.37
CA LEU A 211 3.39 12.05 -6.75
C LEU A 211 4.46 11.54 -7.70
N PHE A 212 4.00 10.82 -8.72
CA PHE A 212 4.78 10.37 -9.86
C PHE A 212 4.65 11.39 -10.98
N GLU A 213 5.78 11.80 -11.55
CA GLU A 213 5.86 12.52 -12.83
C GLU A 213 5.83 11.54 -14.01
#